data_AF-A0A090QVT8-F1
#
_entry.id   AF-A0A090QVT8-F1
#
_cell.length_a   1.000
_cell.length_b   1.000
_cell.length_c   1.000
_cell.angle_alpha   90.00
_cell.angle_beta   90.00
_cell.angle_gamma   90.00
#
_symmetry.space_group_name_H-M   'P 1'
#
loop_
_entity.id
_entity.type
_entity.pdbx_description
1 polymer ?
#
loop_
_entity_poly.entity_id
_entity_poly.type
_entity_poly.pdbx_seq_one_letter_code
_entity_poly.pdbx_strand_id
1 'polypeptide(L)'
;MKKLLLLSVFTLLFVSCKDSVETEVPEEKAFDYKAYLLRNNDENIPTFEFPANAPSKNIFKIIDNYTQQECFDGFRFNYKIGAYKVQCFAAEFCHNPPPPSNPTRLSFEINDKNGLWFNYKIIKPNQVKDQSLIFLNTIERDYKRFIIRFKVDSKSDALITEKILEDIIEAYLTFSTSLFKQEYGKPIHKASQSDLNDFKRKHGMLIVFYDIESLRVPPPPPPASEINNEF
;
A
#
# COMPACT_ATOMS: atom_id res chain seq x y z
N MET A 1 -43.27 14.30 -78.67
CA MET A 1 -43.34 12.83 -78.73
C MET A 1 -41.95 12.26 -78.48
N LYS A 2 -41.89 11.26 -77.57
CA LYS A 2 -41.01 10.06 -77.53
C LYS A 2 -39.51 10.22 -77.92
N LYS A 3 -38.62 10.03 -76.93
CA LYS A 3 -37.76 8.83 -76.66
C LYS A 3 -36.44 8.86 -77.47
N LEU A 4 -35.26 9.03 -76.85
CA LEU A 4 -34.48 8.11 -76.01
C LEU A 4 -33.77 7.01 -76.82
N LEU A 5 -32.42 7.05 -76.86
CA LEU A 5 -31.46 5.92 -76.76
C LEU A 5 -30.02 6.49 -76.83
N LEU A 6 -29.23 6.53 -75.74
CA LEU A 6 -28.40 5.48 -75.11
C LEU A 6 -27.14 5.10 -75.90
N LEU A 7 -25.96 5.40 -75.34
CA LEU A 7 -24.74 4.55 -75.29
C LEU A 7 -23.71 5.21 -74.34
N SER A 8 -23.61 4.75 -73.09
CA SER A 8 -22.56 3.87 -72.52
C SER A 8 -21.16 4.53 -72.37
N VAL A 9 -20.85 5.03 -71.17
CA VAL A 9 -19.93 4.42 -70.16
C VAL A 9 -18.48 4.28 -70.65
N PHE A 10 -17.58 5.10 -70.10
CA PHE A 10 -16.31 4.67 -69.47
C PHE A 10 -15.60 5.90 -68.88
N THR A 11 -15.88 6.23 -67.62
CA THR A 11 -14.96 7.02 -66.79
C THR A 11 -14.49 6.13 -65.66
N LEU A 12 -13.27 5.61 -65.82
CA LEU A 12 -12.50 4.96 -64.77
C LEU A 12 -12.34 5.94 -63.60
N LEU A 13 -13.10 5.71 -62.53
CA LEU A 13 -12.80 6.29 -61.23
C LEU A 13 -11.53 5.60 -60.72
N PHE A 14 -10.43 6.34 -60.71
CA PHE A 14 -9.26 6.00 -59.91
C PHE A 14 -9.67 6.06 -58.44
N VAL A 15 -10.07 4.91 -57.90
CA VAL A 15 -10.16 4.69 -56.46
C VAL A 15 -8.72 4.63 -55.95
N SER A 16 -8.19 5.78 -55.55
CA SER A 16 -7.01 5.82 -54.69
C SER A 16 -7.45 5.28 -53.32
N CYS A 17 -7.25 3.99 -53.08
CA CYS A 17 -7.18 3.43 -51.73
C CYS A 17 -6.06 4.15 -51.00
N LYS A 18 -6.40 5.23 -50.30
CA LYS A 18 -5.57 5.75 -49.24
C LYS A 18 -5.93 4.88 -48.05
N ASP A 19 -5.14 3.83 -47.83
CA ASP A 19 -5.27 3.02 -46.63
C ASP A 19 -5.31 3.97 -45.44
N SER A 20 -6.46 4.02 -44.77
CA SER A 20 -6.61 4.70 -43.51
C SER A 20 -5.71 3.95 -42.55
N VAL A 21 -4.51 4.47 -42.33
CA VAL A 21 -3.77 4.15 -41.12
C VAL A 21 -4.66 4.65 -39.99
N GLU A 22 -5.41 3.73 -39.38
CA GLU A 22 -5.94 3.92 -38.04
C GLU A 22 -4.72 4.18 -37.16
N THR A 23 -4.38 5.45 -36.99
CA THR A 23 -3.60 5.87 -35.83
C THR A 23 -4.47 5.53 -34.63
N GLU A 24 -4.17 4.38 -34.00
CA GLU A 24 -4.55 4.12 -32.62
C GLU A 24 -4.09 5.34 -31.82
N VAL A 25 -5.03 6.24 -31.51
CA VAL A 25 -4.83 7.24 -30.48
C VAL A 25 -4.56 6.43 -29.23
N PRO A 26 -3.39 6.53 -28.58
CA PRO A 26 -3.12 5.77 -27.37
C PRO A 26 -4.27 6.07 -26.42
N GLU A 27 -5.04 5.05 -26.04
CA GLU A 27 -6.01 5.18 -24.96
C GLU A 27 -5.26 5.82 -23.80
N GLU A 28 -5.66 7.05 -23.45
CA GLU A 28 -5.12 7.77 -22.32
C GLU A 28 -5.34 6.86 -21.12
N LYS A 29 -4.27 6.20 -20.64
CA LYS A 29 -4.38 5.12 -19.66
C LYS A 29 -5.14 5.68 -18.45
N ALA A 30 -6.37 5.23 -18.28
CA ALA A 30 -7.27 5.79 -17.28
C ALA A 30 -6.55 5.85 -15.94
N PHE A 31 -6.50 7.03 -15.34
CA PHE A 31 -5.77 7.26 -14.11
C PHE A 31 -6.22 6.29 -13.01
N ASP A 32 -5.29 5.46 -12.53
CA ASP A 32 -5.57 4.46 -11.50
C ASP A 32 -5.49 5.06 -10.11
N TYR A 33 -6.62 5.59 -9.64
CA TYR A 33 -6.73 6.17 -8.30
C TYR A 33 -6.48 5.12 -7.19
N LYS A 34 -6.75 3.84 -7.42
CA LYS A 34 -6.54 2.79 -6.40
C LYS A 34 -5.06 2.63 -6.15
N ALA A 35 -4.26 2.47 -7.21
CA ALA A 35 -2.82 2.44 -7.11
C ALA A 35 -2.28 3.72 -6.47
N TYR A 36 -2.82 4.89 -6.84
CA TYR A 36 -2.40 6.18 -6.30
C TYR A 36 -2.60 6.33 -4.79
N LEU A 37 -3.74 5.85 -4.27
CA LEU A 37 -4.04 5.89 -2.83
C LEU A 37 -3.14 4.95 -2.03
N LEU A 38 -2.85 3.77 -2.57
CA LEU A 38 -2.15 2.71 -1.85
C LEU A 38 -0.64 2.92 -1.80
N ARG A 39 0.01 3.21 -2.93
CA ARG A 39 1.49 3.27 -3.02
C ARG A 39 2.03 4.64 -2.63
N ASN A 40 3.23 4.75 -2.10
CA ASN A 40 3.96 6.02 -2.13
C ASN A 40 4.33 6.33 -3.59
N ASN A 41 3.91 7.50 -4.09
CA ASN A 41 4.02 7.88 -5.50
C ASN A 41 5.33 8.61 -5.83
N ASP A 42 6.21 8.83 -4.84
CA ASP A 42 7.56 9.34 -5.07
C ASP A 42 8.40 8.26 -5.80
N GLU A 43 9.01 8.64 -6.92
CA GLU A 43 9.78 7.76 -7.79
C GLU A 43 11.02 7.17 -7.10
N ASN A 44 11.51 7.81 -6.05
CA ASN A 44 12.69 7.36 -5.29
C ASN A 44 12.35 6.30 -4.25
N ILE A 45 11.07 5.95 -4.07
CA ILE A 45 10.65 5.00 -3.04
C ILE A 45 10.66 3.57 -3.61
N PRO A 46 11.55 2.68 -3.12
CA PRO A 46 11.68 1.35 -3.67
C PRO A 46 10.42 0.52 -3.42
N THR A 47 10.18 -0.47 -4.28
CA THR A 47 9.19 -1.51 -4.04
C THR A 47 9.89 -2.81 -3.68
N PHE A 48 9.56 -3.38 -2.52
CA PHE A 48 10.03 -4.68 -2.09
C PHE A 48 8.91 -5.72 -2.20
N GLU A 49 9.33 -6.96 -2.41
CA GLU A 49 8.48 -8.15 -2.45
C GLU A 49 9.08 -9.18 -1.52
N PHE A 50 8.27 -9.64 -0.56
CA PHE A 50 8.64 -10.66 0.42
C PHE A 50 7.35 -11.38 0.89
N PRO A 51 7.46 -12.62 1.41
CA PRO A 51 6.30 -13.34 1.91
C PRO A 51 5.56 -12.56 3.01
N ALA A 52 4.22 -12.62 3.02
CA ALA A 52 3.40 -11.89 3.98
C ALA A 52 3.61 -12.33 5.45
N ASN A 53 4.13 -13.54 5.66
CA ASN A 53 4.52 -14.07 6.96
C ASN A 53 6.02 -13.85 7.29
N ALA A 54 6.73 -13.01 6.52
CA ALA A 54 8.14 -12.72 6.77
C ALA A 54 8.31 -12.04 8.15
N PRO A 55 9.20 -12.55 9.02
CA PRO A 55 9.56 -11.87 10.26
C PRO A 55 10.14 -10.48 10.00
N SER A 56 9.87 -9.51 10.88
CA SER A 56 10.38 -8.14 10.76
C SER A 56 11.90 -8.07 10.57
N LYS A 57 12.67 -8.91 11.28
CA LYS A 57 14.13 -9.02 11.11
C LYS A 57 14.57 -9.35 9.68
N ASN A 58 13.78 -10.10 8.91
CA ASN A 58 14.12 -10.42 7.53
C ASN A 58 13.81 -9.22 6.62
N ILE A 59 12.78 -8.46 6.93
CA ILE A 59 12.41 -7.23 6.23
C ILE A 59 13.49 -6.17 6.45
N PHE A 60 13.99 -6.01 7.68
CA PHE A 60 15.07 -5.05 7.98
C PHE A 60 16.35 -5.41 7.23
N LYS A 61 16.76 -6.68 7.19
CA LYS A 61 17.89 -7.13 6.36
C LYS A 61 17.76 -6.77 4.88
N ILE A 62 16.54 -6.83 4.32
CA ILE A 62 16.30 -6.41 2.93
C ILE A 62 16.57 -4.90 2.79
N ILE A 63 16.14 -4.11 3.76
CA ILE A 63 16.32 -2.66 3.79
C ILE A 63 17.80 -2.30 4.01
N ASP A 64 18.49 -2.93 4.97
CA ASP A 64 19.91 -2.75 5.26
C ASP A 64 20.77 -2.98 4.00
N ASN A 65 20.49 -4.08 3.30
CA ASN A 65 21.15 -4.41 2.04
C ASN A 65 20.85 -3.39 0.94
N TYR A 66 19.66 -2.78 0.93
CA TYR A 66 19.31 -1.75 -0.04
C TYR A 66 19.98 -0.40 0.27
N THR A 67 19.98 0.00 1.54
CA THR A 67 20.55 1.28 2.00
C THR A 67 22.06 1.23 2.16
N GLN A 68 22.65 0.03 2.19
CA GLN A 68 24.06 -0.20 2.53
C GLN A 68 24.39 0.33 3.94
N GLN A 69 23.46 0.14 4.88
CA GLN A 69 23.59 0.53 6.29
C GLN A 69 23.42 -0.70 7.17
N GLU A 70 24.07 -0.71 8.33
CA GLU A 70 23.90 -1.80 9.32
C GLU A 70 22.60 -1.68 10.12
N CYS A 71 22.00 -0.48 10.14
CA CYS A 71 20.76 -0.17 10.84
C CYS A 71 20.19 1.18 10.32
N PHE A 72 18.88 1.37 10.39
CA PHE A 72 18.20 2.63 10.05
C PHE A 72 17.15 3.06 11.09
N ASP A 73 16.97 4.37 11.32
CA ASP A 73 15.94 4.83 12.26
C ASP A 73 14.52 4.67 11.69
N GLY A 74 14.35 4.89 10.39
CA GLY A 74 13.09 4.70 9.70
C GLY A 74 13.24 4.70 8.19
N PHE A 75 12.54 3.80 7.50
CA PHE A 75 12.63 3.64 6.06
C PHE A 75 11.25 3.52 5.41
N ARG A 76 11.01 4.29 4.35
CA ARG A 76 9.76 4.24 3.58
C ARG A 76 9.98 3.41 2.32
N PHE A 77 9.05 2.50 2.05
CA PHE A 77 9.06 1.66 0.87
C PHE A 77 7.63 1.34 0.44
N ASN A 78 7.48 0.76 -0.74
CA ASN A 78 6.25 0.12 -1.18
C ASN A 78 6.39 -1.40 -0.99
N TYR A 79 5.40 -2.05 -0.41
CA TYR A 79 5.34 -3.50 -0.32
C TYR A 79 4.37 -4.03 -1.39
N LYS A 80 4.85 -4.97 -2.21
CA LYS A 80 4.01 -5.69 -3.16
C LYS A 80 3.30 -6.86 -2.46
N ILE A 81 1.98 -6.79 -2.40
CA ILE A 81 1.08 -7.78 -1.79
C ILE A 81 0.09 -8.20 -2.86
N GLY A 82 0.22 -9.42 -3.38
CA GLY A 82 -0.59 -9.87 -4.52
C GLY A 82 -0.55 -8.86 -5.68
N ALA A 83 -1.73 -8.34 -6.05
CA ALA A 83 -1.87 -7.34 -7.12
C ALA A 83 -1.60 -5.89 -6.68
N TYR A 84 -1.39 -5.64 -5.39
CA TYR A 84 -1.29 -4.29 -4.83
C TYR A 84 0.15 -3.89 -4.52
N LYS A 85 0.41 -2.57 -4.58
CA LYS A 85 1.61 -1.94 -4.01
C LYS A 85 1.16 -0.97 -2.94
N VAL A 86 1.59 -1.19 -1.70
CA VAL A 86 1.11 -0.45 -0.54
C VAL A 86 2.27 0.25 0.15
N GLN A 87 2.09 1.52 0.49
CA GLN A 87 3.08 2.29 1.24
C GLN A 87 3.30 1.67 2.63
N CYS A 88 4.56 1.54 2.98
CA CYS A 88 5.03 0.94 4.21
C CYS A 88 6.07 1.82 4.88
N PHE A 89 6.21 1.62 6.19
CA PHE A 89 7.26 2.20 6.99
C PHE A 89 7.89 1.11 7.87
N ALA A 90 9.20 0.95 7.77
CA ALA A 90 9.98 0.14 8.70
C ALA A 90 10.67 1.06 9.71
N ALA A 91 10.76 0.63 10.95
CA ALA A 91 11.41 1.38 12.01
C ALA A 91 12.17 0.45 12.96
N GLU A 92 13.50 0.62 13.00
CA GLU A 92 14.42 -0.17 13.84
C GLU A 92 15.03 0.65 15.00
N PHE A 93 15.09 1.98 14.86
CA PHE A 93 15.52 2.94 15.89
C PHE A 93 16.90 2.68 16.49
N CYS A 94 17.95 2.77 15.68
CA CYS A 94 19.33 2.48 16.07
C CYS A 94 19.85 3.35 17.20
N HIS A 95 19.39 4.61 17.28
CA HIS A 95 19.92 5.59 18.24
C HIS A 95 18.93 5.89 19.36
N ASN A 96 17.72 6.32 19.02
CA ASN A 96 16.68 6.64 19.97
C ASN A 96 15.29 6.40 19.35
N PRO A 97 14.34 5.80 20.09
CA PRO A 97 12.97 5.75 19.63
C PRO A 97 12.38 7.17 19.55
N PRO A 98 11.56 7.48 18.54
CA PRO A 98 10.84 8.73 18.47
C PRO A 98 9.86 8.83 19.65
N PRO A 99 9.40 10.05 19.99
CA PRO A 99 8.34 10.21 20.96
C PRO A 99 7.12 9.36 20.56
N PRO A 100 6.41 8.79 21.54
CA PRO A 100 5.27 7.93 21.26
C PRO A 100 4.24 8.69 20.42
N SER A 101 3.95 8.15 19.23
CA SER A 101 2.79 8.57 18.46
C SER A 101 1.60 7.69 18.84
N ASN A 102 0.39 8.23 18.81
CA ASN A 102 -0.84 7.48 19.07
C ASN A 102 -1.75 7.45 17.83
N PRO A 103 -1.29 6.86 16.70
CA PRO A 103 -2.13 6.70 15.54
C PRO A 103 -3.28 5.74 15.86
N THR A 104 -4.37 5.85 15.13
CA THR A 104 -5.42 4.82 15.17
C THR A 104 -4.86 3.55 14.54
N ARG A 105 -4.96 2.41 15.24
CA ARG A 105 -4.27 1.17 14.86
C ARG A 105 -5.27 0.07 14.53
N LEU A 106 -5.16 -0.48 13.32
CA LEU A 106 -5.73 -1.78 12.98
C LEU A 106 -4.67 -2.83 13.30
N SER A 107 -4.93 -3.70 14.26
CA SER A 107 -3.99 -4.73 14.68
C SER A 107 -4.51 -6.12 14.36
N PHE A 108 -3.68 -6.99 13.78
CA PHE A 108 -4.01 -8.41 13.69
C PHE A 108 -2.82 -9.30 14.00
N GLU A 109 -3.09 -10.49 14.51
CA GLU A 109 -2.09 -11.50 14.82
C GLU A 109 -2.51 -12.86 14.29
N ILE A 110 -1.55 -13.60 13.72
CA ILE A 110 -1.74 -14.96 13.21
C ILE A 110 -0.75 -15.88 13.91
N ASN A 111 -1.23 -16.93 14.56
CA ASN A 111 -0.38 -17.93 15.18
C ASN A 111 0.02 -19.07 14.22
N ASP A 112 0.84 -20.00 14.71
CA ASP A 112 1.28 -21.21 14.00
C ASP A 112 0.14 -22.16 13.55
N LYS A 113 -1.06 -22.01 14.10
CA LYS A 113 -2.27 -22.76 13.75
C LYS A 113 -3.23 -21.97 12.87
N ASN A 114 -2.80 -20.83 12.31
CA ASN A 114 -3.62 -19.91 11.51
C ASN A 114 -4.85 -19.35 12.26
N GLY A 115 -4.80 -19.32 13.59
CA GLY A 115 -5.76 -18.59 14.42
C GLY A 115 -5.55 -17.09 14.25
N LEU A 116 -6.62 -16.37 13.91
CA LEU A 116 -6.59 -14.94 13.61
C LEU A 116 -7.21 -14.13 14.75
N TRP A 117 -6.37 -13.34 15.42
CA TRP A 117 -6.81 -12.26 16.32
C TRP A 117 -6.82 -10.96 15.53
N PHE A 118 -7.94 -10.26 15.53
CA PHE A 118 -8.14 -9.01 14.81
C PHE A 118 -8.78 -7.99 15.75
N ASN A 119 -8.08 -6.90 16.04
CA ASN A 119 -8.46 -5.90 17.04
C ASN A 119 -8.97 -6.53 18.35
N TYR A 120 -8.16 -7.43 18.92
CA TYR A 120 -8.43 -8.13 20.20
C TYR A 120 -9.62 -9.10 20.17
N LYS A 121 -10.10 -9.50 18.99
CA LYS A 121 -11.16 -10.51 18.82
C LYS A 121 -10.70 -11.63 17.91
N ILE A 122 -11.08 -12.86 18.22
CA ILE A 122 -10.87 -13.98 17.30
C ILE A 122 -11.93 -13.90 16.20
N ILE A 123 -11.50 -13.88 14.95
CA ILE A 123 -12.39 -13.85 13.79
C ILE A 123 -11.96 -14.90 12.77
N LYS A 124 -12.85 -15.24 11.84
CA LYS A 124 -12.54 -16.09 10.68
C LYS A 124 -11.96 -15.23 9.54
N PRO A 125 -11.10 -15.81 8.67
CA PRO A 125 -10.52 -15.06 7.55
C PRO A 125 -11.56 -14.35 6.66
N ASN A 126 -12.70 -15.00 6.37
CA ASN A 126 -13.77 -14.41 5.57
C ASN A 126 -14.50 -13.22 6.22
N GLN A 127 -14.21 -12.89 7.49
CA GLN A 127 -14.78 -11.75 8.19
C GLN A 127 -13.85 -10.52 8.16
N VAL A 128 -12.61 -10.66 7.68
CA VAL A 128 -11.57 -9.62 7.75
C VAL A 128 -12.00 -8.34 7.06
N LYS A 129 -12.54 -8.44 5.84
CA LYS A 129 -13.00 -7.28 5.07
C LYS A 129 -14.07 -6.49 5.80
N ASP A 130 -15.09 -7.17 6.32
CA ASP A 130 -16.20 -6.53 7.04
C ASP A 130 -15.73 -5.91 8.36
N GLN A 131 -14.88 -6.60 9.12
CA GLN A 131 -14.32 -6.07 10.37
C GLN A 131 -13.38 -4.88 10.11
N SER A 132 -12.63 -4.89 9.02
CA SER A 132 -11.80 -3.77 8.57
C SER A 132 -12.67 -2.56 8.21
N LEU A 133 -13.77 -2.77 7.48
CA LEU A 133 -14.74 -1.70 7.17
C LEU A 133 -15.38 -1.12 8.43
N ILE A 134 -15.78 -1.95 9.38
CA ILE A 134 -16.31 -1.49 10.68
C ILE A 134 -15.27 -0.61 11.36
N PHE A 135 -14.03 -1.09 11.48
CA PHE A 135 -12.94 -0.31 12.08
C PHE A 135 -12.73 1.04 11.37
N LEU A 136 -12.61 1.05 10.05
CA LEU A 136 -12.36 2.26 9.25
C LEU A 136 -13.46 3.31 9.45
N ASN A 137 -14.72 2.88 9.59
CA ASN A 137 -15.84 3.77 9.83
C ASN A 137 -15.90 4.33 11.27
N THR A 138 -15.13 3.78 12.22
CA THR A 138 -15.03 4.29 13.59
C THR A 138 -13.92 5.33 13.80
N ILE A 139 -13.07 5.55 12.79
CA ILE A 139 -11.93 6.47 12.90
C ILE A 139 -12.45 7.92 12.97
N GLU A 140 -12.09 8.62 14.03
CA GLU A 140 -12.34 10.07 14.17
C GLU A 140 -11.64 10.85 13.05
N ARG A 141 -12.39 11.74 12.39
CA ARG A 141 -12.02 12.35 11.10
C ARG A 141 -11.03 13.51 11.22
N ASP A 142 -10.87 14.07 12.42
CA ASP A 142 -9.98 15.20 12.70
C ASP A 142 -8.58 14.70 13.12
N TYR A 143 -7.73 14.39 12.13
CA TYR A 143 -6.27 14.26 12.27
C TYR A 143 -5.64 12.90 12.63
N LYS A 144 -6.16 11.77 12.15
CA LYS A 144 -5.46 10.49 12.35
C LYS A 144 -5.34 9.68 11.06
N ARG A 145 -4.12 9.65 10.52
CA ARG A 145 -3.67 8.50 9.71
C ARG A 145 -3.88 7.25 10.54
N PHE A 146 -4.35 6.19 9.90
CA PHE A 146 -4.39 4.88 10.54
C PHE A 146 -3.24 4.04 10.04
N ILE A 147 -2.75 3.20 10.94
CA ILE A 147 -1.69 2.26 10.62
C ILE A 147 -2.22 0.84 10.76
N ILE A 148 -1.71 -0.03 9.89
CA ILE A 148 -1.86 -1.47 10.04
C ILE A 148 -0.60 -1.96 10.74
N ARG A 149 -0.81 -2.66 11.85
CA ARG A 149 0.25 -3.36 12.59
C ARG A 149 -0.13 -4.83 12.65
N PHE A 150 0.83 -5.71 12.43
CA PHE A 150 0.56 -7.13 12.57
C PHE A 150 1.74 -7.92 13.11
N LYS A 151 1.41 -9.07 13.70
CA LYS A 151 2.37 -10.07 14.16
C LYS A 151 1.96 -11.42 13.58
N VAL A 152 2.82 -12.01 12.76
CA VAL A 152 2.53 -13.27 12.07
C VAL A 152 3.62 -14.26 12.44
N ASP A 153 3.22 -15.43 12.92
CA ASP A 153 4.16 -16.53 13.14
C ASP A 153 4.77 -16.94 11.79
N SER A 154 6.09 -17.06 11.73
CA SER A 154 6.80 -17.48 10.50
C SER A 154 6.37 -18.84 9.96
N LYS A 155 5.71 -19.68 10.76
CA LYS A 155 5.17 -20.98 10.38
C LYS A 155 3.74 -20.92 9.86
N SER A 156 3.05 -19.77 9.98
CA SER A 156 1.71 -19.62 9.43
C SER A 156 1.75 -19.66 7.90
N ASP A 157 0.60 -19.92 7.30
CA ASP A 157 0.50 -19.91 5.84
C ASP A 157 0.63 -18.47 5.31
N ALA A 158 1.61 -18.26 4.42
CA ALA A 158 1.88 -16.98 3.78
C ALA A 158 0.69 -16.53 2.91
N LEU A 159 0.00 -17.46 2.24
CA LEU A 159 -1.15 -17.15 1.39
C LEU A 159 -2.36 -16.70 2.20
N ILE A 160 -2.57 -17.29 3.38
CA ILE A 160 -3.62 -16.82 4.31
C ILE A 160 -3.31 -15.40 4.75
N THR A 161 -2.05 -15.11 5.08
CA THR A 161 -1.62 -13.78 5.54
C THR A 161 -1.74 -12.74 4.42
N GLU A 162 -1.33 -13.09 3.20
CA GLU A 162 -1.51 -12.26 2.01
C GLU A 162 -2.99 -11.95 1.79
N LYS A 163 -3.86 -12.97 1.85
CA LYS A 163 -5.30 -12.78 1.66
C LYS A 163 -5.92 -11.86 2.71
N ILE A 164 -5.50 -11.97 3.97
CA ILE A 164 -5.92 -11.07 5.06
C ILE A 164 -5.52 -9.62 4.74
N LEU A 165 -4.29 -9.39 4.29
CA LEU A 165 -3.82 -8.06 3.90
C LEU A 165 -4.61 -7.52 2.70
N GLU A 166 -4.87 -8.34 1.68
CA GLU A 166 -5.70 -7.97 0.53
C GLU A 166 -7.12 -7.57 0.97
N ASP A 167 -7.75 -8.33 1.87
CA ASP A 167 -9.09 -8.02 2.37
C ASP A 167 -9.13 -6.68 3.14
N ILE A 168 -8.07 -6.36 3.89
CA ILE A 168 -7.90 -5.05 4.55
C ILE A 168 -7.73 -3.94 3.50
N ILE A 169 -6.92 -4.16 2.46
CA ILE A 169 -6.69 -3.21 1.36
C ILE A 169 -8.01 -2.93 0.61
N GLU A 170 -8.78 -3.96 0.30
CA GLU A 170 -10.08 -3.82 -0.36
C GLU A 170 -11.09 -3.07 0.50
N ALA A 171 -11.11 -3.34 1.81
CA ALA A 171 -11.92 -2.58 2.76
C ALA A 171 -11.53 -1.10 2.76
N TYR A 172 -10.23 -0.78 2.78
CA TYR A 172 -9.73 0.58 2.68
C TYR A 172 -10.15 1.28 1.38
N LEU A 173 -10.07 0.61 0.23
CA LEU A 173 -10.49 1.19 -1.05
C LEU A 173 -12.01 1.46 -1.10
N THR A 174 -12.81 0.56 -0.52
CA THR A 174 -14.27 0.71 -0.41
C THR A 174 -14.65 1.88 0.50
N PHE A 175 -14.00 1.96 1.67
CA PHE A 175 -14.11 3.08 2.60
C PHE A 175 -13.71 4.40 1.93
N SER A 176 -12.56 4.43 1.26
CA SER A 176 -12.03 5.62 0.61
C SER A 176 -12.95 6.14 -0.47
N THR A 177 -13.52 5.24 -1.28
CA THR A 177 -14.49 5.61 -2.33
C THR A 177 -15.73 6.26 -1.73
N SER A 178 -16.24 5.71 -0.64
CA SER A 178 -17.43 6.23 0.05
C SER A 178 -17.15 7.58 0.71
N LEU A 179 -16.05 7.68 1.47
CA LEU A 179 -15.68 8.89 2.19
C LEU A 179 -15.31 10.03 1.24
N PHE A 180 -14.59 9.75 0.15
CA PHE A 180 -14.25 10.76 -0.84
C PHE A 180 -15.49 11.40 -1.44
N LYS A 181 -16.53 10.61 -1.76
CA LYS A 181 -17.80 11.15 -2.26
C LYS A 181 -18.49 12.05 -1.21
N GLN A 182 -18.41 11.69 0.07
CA GLN A 182 -18.99 12.48 1.15
C GLN A 182 -18.26 13.82 1.34
N GLU A 183 -16.92 13.82 1.34
CA GLU A 183 -16.12 15.02 1.61
C GLU A 183 -15.96 15.95 0.40
N TYR A 184 -15.90 15.41 -0.83
CA TYR A 184 -15.58 16.16 -2.05
C TYR A 184 -16.77 16.28 -3.01
N GLY A 185 -17.92 15.68 -2.70
CA GLY A 185 -19.16 15.77 -3.48
C GLY A 185 -19.13 15.11 -4.86
N LYS A 186 -18.09 14.33 -5.18
CA LYS A 186 -17.91 13.68 -6.49
C LYS A 186 -17.34 12.27 -6.39
N PRO A 187 -17.57 11.40 -7.40
CA PRO A 187 -16.96 10.07 -7.43
C PRO A 187 -15.43 10.14 -7.50
N ILE A 188 -14.74 9.26 -6.78
CA ILE A 188 -13.27 9.27 -6.69
C ILE A 188 -12.55 9.03 -8.02
N HIS A 189 -13.16 8.29 -8.96
CA HIS A 189 -12.61 8.11 -10.31
C HIS A 189 -12.64 9.38 -11.16
N LYS A 190 -13.31 10.45 -10.69
CA LYS A 190 -13.30 11.81 -11.29
C LYS A 190 -12.48 12.80 -10.45
N ALA A 191 -11.69 12.32 -9.48
CA ALA A 191 -10.86 13.16 -8.65
C ALA A 191 -9.71 13.77 -9.45
N SER A 192 -9.36 15.02 -9.15
CA SER A 192 -8.08 15.57 -9.60
C SER A 192 -6.95 15.01 -8.74
N GLN A 193 -5.72 15.10 -9.23
CA GLN A 193 -4.54 14.72 -8.43
C GLN A 193 -4.44 15.52 -7.12
N SER A 194 -4.84 16.80 -7.14
CA SER A 194 -4.87 17.65 -5.94
C SER A 194 -5.85 17.13 -4.88
N ASP A 195 -7.05 16.70 -5.31
CA ASP A 195 -8.03 16.12 -4.38
C ASP A 195 -7.52 14.82 -3.75
N LEU A 196 -6.86 13.97 -4.55
CA LEU A 196 -6.30 12.72 -4.07
C LEU A 196 -5.11 12.94 -3.13
N ASN A 197 -4.30 13.98 -3.38
CA ASN A 197 -3.23 14.37 -2.47
C ASN A 197 -3.78 14.82 -1.11
N ASP A 198 -4.82 15.66 -1.10
CA ASP A 198 -5.44 16.10 0.14
C ASP A 198 -6.10 14.94 0.89
N PHE A 199 -6.87 14.10 0.16
CA PHE A 199 -7.52 12.92 0.73
C PHE A 199 -6.52 11.96 1.35
N LYS A 200 -5.46 11.60 0.60
CA LYS A 200 -4.43 10.67 1.07
C LYS A 200 -3.62 11.23 2.23
N ARG A 201 -3.38 12.54 2.27
CA ARG A 201 -2.70 13.20 3.39
C ARG A 201 -3.48 13.02 4.70
N LYS A 202 -4.81 13.12 4.64
CA LYS A 202 -5.73 13.01 5.79
C LYS A 202 -6.01 11.56 6.17
N HIS A 203 -6.25 10.70 5.17
CA HIS A 203 -6.87 9.38 5.34
C HIS A 203 -6.00 8.22 4.85
N GLY A 204 -4.73 8.47 4.55
CA GLY A 204 -3.82 7.47 4.01
C GLY A 204 -3.58 6.28 4.94
N MET A 205 -3.68 5.08 4.38
CA MET A 205 -3.30 3.83 5.04
C MET A 205 -1.80 3.61 4.98
N LEU A 206 -1.18 3.21 6.09
CA LEU A 206 0.25 2.87 6.16
C LEU A 206 0.43 1.53 6.87
N ILE A 207 1.17 0.60 6.27
CA ILE A 207 1.62 -0.61 6.96
C ILE A 207 2.91 -0.31 7.70
N VAL A 208 3.00 -0.71 8.96
CA VAL A 208 4.15 -0.40 9.81
C VAL A 208 4.81 -1.67 10.32
N PHE A 209 6.11 -1.80 10.03
CA PHE A 209 6.99 -2.83 10.57
C PHE A 209 7.84 -2.20 11.68
N TYR A 210 7.72 -2.73 12.91
CA TYR A 210 8.47 -2.25 14.09
C TYR A 210 9.30 -3.39 14.64
N ASP A 211 10.55 -3.08 15.00
CA ASP A 211 11.26 -3.85 16.01
C ASP A 211 11.03 -3.20 17.38
N ILE A 212 10.35 -3.89 18.29
CA ILE A 212 10.34 -3.49 19.71
C ILE A 212 11.33 -4.35 20.51
N GLU A 213 11.78 -5.48 19.95
CA GLU A 213 12.73 -6.38 20.60
C GLU A 213 14.20 -5.90 20.43
N SER A 214 14.48 -5.01 19.48
CA SER A 214 15.76 -4.31 19.30
C SER A 214 15.98 -3.14 20.27
N LEU A 215 14.96 -2.68 21.01
CA LEU A 215 15.07 -1.71 22.11
C LEU A 215 15.77 -2.33 23.33
N ARG A 216 16.82 -3.11 23.09
CA ARG A 216 17.71 -3.67 24.08
C ARG A 216 18.30 -2.49 24.84
N VAL A 217 17.93 -2.44 26.10
CA VAL A 217 18.57 -1.65 27.16
C VAL A 217 20.07 -1.57 26.86
N PRO A 218 20.68 -0.37 26.85
CA PRO A 218 22.13 -0.27 26.64
C PRO A 218 22.85 -1.22 27.60
N PRO A 219 23.96 -1.85 27.17
CA PRO A 219 24.71 -2.73 28.06
C PRO A 219 24.97 -1.97 29.37
N PRO A 220 24.80 -2.62 30.54
CA PRO A 220 25.09 -1.97 31.81
C PRO A 220 26.50 -1.37 31.73
N PRO A 221 26.72 -0.17 32.30
CA PRO A 221 28.05 0.43 32.30
C PRO A 221 29.05 -0.60 32.86
N PRO A 222 30.29 -0.66 32.32
CA PRO A 222 31.29 -1.58 32.80
C PRO A 222 31.40 -1.46 34.33
N PRO A 223 31.52 -2.58 35.06
CA PRO A 223 31.60 -2.54 36.51
C PRO A 223 32.76 -1.62 36.91
N ALA A 224 32.55 -0.81 37.95
CA ALA A 224 33.54 0.18 38.42
C ALA A 224 34.94 -0.42 38.75
N SER A 225 35.04 -1.75 38.81
CA SER A 225 36.29 -2.50 38.90
C SER A 225 37.17 -2.45 37.64
N GLU A 226 36.65 -2.05 36.48
CA GLU A 226 37.43 -1.94 35.23
C GLU A 226 37.93 -0.52 34.94
N ILE A 227 37.44 0.50 35.66
CA ILE A 227 37.88 1.89 35.51
C ILE A 227 39.18 2.17 36.31
N ASN A 228 39.56 1.27 37.23
CA ASN A 228 40.71 1.47 38.13
C ASN A 228 41.99 0.72 37.74
N ASN A 229 42.07 0.10 36.56
CA ASN A 229 43.27 -0.63 36.11
C ASN A 229 44.09 0.08 35.02
N GLU A 230 43.76 1.32 34.68
CA GLU A 230 44.62 2.17 33.85
C GLU A 230 44.97 3.46 34.60
N PHE A 231 45.81 3.36 35.64
CA PHE A 231 46.74 4.42 36.07
C PHE A 231 47.95 3.82 36.79
#